data_AF-A0A494GAB1-F1
#
_entry.id   AF-A0A494GAB1-F1
#
_cell.length_a   1.000
_cell.length_b   1.000
_cell.length_c   1.000
_cell.angle_alpha   90.00
_cell.angle_beta   90.00
_cell.angle_gamma   90.00
#
_symmetry.space_group_name_H-M   'P 1'
#
loop_
_entity.id
_entity.type
_entity.pdbx_description
1 polymer ?
#
loop_
_entity_poly.entity_id
_entity_poly.type
_entity_poly.pdbx_seq_one_letter_code
_entity_poly.pdbx_strand_id
1 'polypeptide(L)'
;MENIEKKFDAEQVIEDFEVITKNAGRIQEETLGKILQQNGGTEYLKQWGMNGRTDVETFKACVPIVSHSDFDPYIQRIVDGDISPILTGKPVQAISLR
;
A
#
# COMPACT_ATOMS: atom_id res chain seq x y z
N MET A 1 11.39 -4.05 -35.10
CA MET A 1 11.08 -3.17 -33.96
C MET A 1 11.87 -3.72 -32.80
N GLU A 2 12.77 -2.92 -32.23
CA GLU A 2 13.84 -3.35 -31.32
C GLU A 2 13.33 -4.15 -30.11
N ASN A 3 13.87 -5.36 -29.96
CA ASN A 3 13.93 -6.03 -28.67
C ASN A 3 14.94 -5.26 -27.82
N ILE A 4 14.46 -4.33 -26.99
CA ILE A 4 15.29 -3.72 -25.95
C ILE A 4 15.41 -4.77 -24.85
N GLU A 5 16.35 -5.70 -25.01
CA GLU A 5 16.91 -6.42 -23.86
C GLU A 5 17.51 -5.36 -22.94
N LYS A 6 16.79 -5.02 -21.86
CA LYS A 6 17.37 -4.25 -20.76
C LYS A 6 18.52 -5.10 -20.20
N LYS A 7 19.74 -4.78 -20.63
CA LYS A 7 20.95 -5.33 -20.05
C LYS A 7 20.91 -5.03 -18.55
N PHE A 8 21.05 -6.07 -17.73
CA PHE A 8 21.14 -5.91 -16.29
C PHE A 8 22.37 -5.07 -15.96
N ASP A 9 22.14 -3.93 -15.30
CA ASP A 9 23.17 -3.01 -14.85
C ASP A 9 23.34 -3.20 -13.34
N ALA A 10 24.39 -3.93 -12.95
CA ALA A 10 24.66 -4.27 -11.56
C ALA A 10 25.04 -3.02 -10.74
N GLU A 11 25.83 -2.12 -11.32
CA GLU A 11 26.24 -0.86 -10.70
C GLU A 11 25.03 0.01 -10.38
N GLN A 12 24.07 0.16 -11.31
CA GLN A 12 22.84 0.92 -11.05
C GLN A 12 22.03 0.31 -9.90
N VAL A 13 21.93 -1.04 -9.85
CA VAL A 13 21.21 -1.73 -8.77
C VAL A 13 21.88 -1.50 -7.41
N ILE A 14 23.21 -1.51 -7.36
CA ILE A 14 23.95 -1.22 -6.12
C ILE A 14 23.75 0.24 -5.70
N GLU A 15 23.82 1.18 -6.65
CA GLU A 15 23.59 2.60 -6.37
C GLU A 15 22.17 2.87 -5.85
N ASP A 16 21.15 2.28 -6.48
CA ASP A 16 19.76 2.37 -6.03
C ASP A 16 19.59 1.80 -4.61
N PHE A 17 20.22 0.66 -4.32
CA PHE A 17 20.17 0.04 -2.99
C PHE A 17 20.82 0.95 -1.93
N GLU A 18 21.98 1.53 -2.22
CA GLU A 18 22.67 2.47 -1.34
C GLU A 18 21.81 3.71 -1.07
N VAL A 19 21.17 4.28 -2.11
CA VAL A 19 20.27 5.42 -1.97
C VAL A 19 19.06 5.06 -1.09
N ILE A 20 18.42 3.92 -1.35
CA ILE A 20 17.22 3.50 -0.62
C ILE A 20 17.54 3.23 0.85
N THR A 21 18.62 2.50 1.12
CA THR A 21 18.98 2.10 2.49
C THR A 21 19.47 3.28 3.33
N LYS A 22 20.25 4.21 2.76
CA LYS A 22 20.66 5.45 3.44
C LYS A 22 19.49 6.38 3.78
N ASN A 23 18.41 6.33 2.99
CA ASN A 23 17.25 7.21 3.13
C ASN A 23 15.99 6.48 3.65
N ALA A 24 16.15 5.31 4.28
CA ALA A 24 15.03 4.41 4.60
C ALA A 24 13.89 5.10 5.35
N GLY A 25 14.18 5.92 6.36
CA GLY A 25 13.16 6.64 7.14
C GLY A 25 12.29 7.55 6.27
N ARG A 26 12.93 8.47 5.53
CA ARG A 26 12.24 9.38 4.61
C ARG A 26 11.43 8.62 3.55
N ILE A 27 12.01 7.57 2.97
CA ILE A 27 11.35 6.76 1.93
C ILE A 27 10.13 6.04 2.49
N GLN A 28 10.19 5.52 3.72
CA GLN A 28 9.06 4.87 4.37
C GLN A 28 7.92 5.87 4.67
N GLU A 29 8.25 7.08 5.14
CA GLU A 29 7.26 8.14 5.36
C GLU A 29 6.56 8.55 4.06
N GLU A 30 7.33 8.75 2.98
CA GLU A 30 6.78 9.05 1.64
C GLU A 30 5.92 7.90 1.09
N THR A 31 6.35 6.66 1.34
CA THR A 31 5.61 5.46 0.92
C THR A 31 4.28 5.37 1.65
N LEU A 32 4.26 5.56 2.97
CA LEU A 32 3.03 5.59 3.76
C LEU A 32 2.11 6.72 3.28
N GLY A 33 2.65 7.92 3.04
CA GLY A 33 1.87 9.05 2.52
C GLY A 33 1.18 8.73 1.19
N LYS A 34 1.88 8.07 0.25
CA LYS A 34 1.30 7.63 -1.03
C LYS A 34 0.21 6.58 -0.85
N ILE A 35 0.40 5.61 0.05
CA ILE A 35 -0.61 4.59 0.36
C ILE A 35 -1.86 5.26 0.93
N LEU A 36 -1.72 6.17 1.89
CA LEU A 36 -2.84 6.87 2.51
C LEU A 36 -3.55 7.80 1.53
N GLN A 37 -2.82 8.48 0.65
CA GLN A 37 -3.41 9.33 -0.39
C GLN A 37 -4.26 8.51 -1.37
N GLN A 38 -3.78 7.33 -1.79
CA GLN A 38 -4.50 6.48 -2.73
C GLN A 38 -5.72 5.79 -2.10
N ASN A 39 -5.65 5.49 -0.80
CA ASN A 39 -6.65 4.67 -0.12
C ASN A 39 -7.51 5.47 0.87
N GLY A 40 -7.27 6.77 1.10
CA GLY A 40 -7.96 7.53 2.16
C GLY A 40 -9.48 7.61 2.02
N GLY A 41 -10.00 7.32 0.83
CA GLY A 41 -11.43 7.21 0.55
C GLY A 41 -12.05 5.84 0.87
N THR A 42 -11.26 4.84 1.27
CA THR A 42 -11.74 3.48 1.48
C THR A 42 -12.55 3.35 2.77
N GLU A 43 -13.43 2.35 2.80
CA GLU A 43 -14.25 2.02 3.97
C GLU A 43 -13.38 1.84 5.22
N TYR A 44 -12.29 1.06 5.11
CA TYR A 44 -11.42 0.75 6.23
C TYR A 44 -10.72 2.00 6.82
N LEU A 45 -10.12 2.84 5.99
CA LEU A 45 -9.41 4.03 6.50
C LEU A 45 -10.39 5.10 7.02
N LYS A 46 -11.60 5.18 6.46
CA LYS A 46 -12.67 6.04 6.98
C LYS A 46 -13.16 5.58 8.35
N GLN A 47 -13.34 4.27 8.56
CA GLN A 47 -13.75 3.71 9.85
C GLN A 47 -12.78 4.11 10.97
N TRP A 48 -11.49 4.15 10.69
CA TRP A 48 -10.47 4.56 11.65
C TRP A 48 -10.23 6.07 11.70
N GLY A 49 -11.07 6.87 11.06
CA GLY A 49 -11.02 8.33 11.17
C GLY A 49 -9.84 8.98 10.45
N MET A 50 -9.21 8.31 9.48
CA MET A 50 -8.17 8.95 8.68
C MET A 50 -8.73 10.13 7.88
N ASN A 51 -9.97 10.05 7.37
CA ASN A 51 -10.67 11.16 6.71
C ASN A 51 -9.82 11.90 5.64
N GLY A 52 -9.01 11.15 4.87
CA GLY A 52 -8.12 11.71 3.85
C GLY A 52 -6.80 12.30 4.37
N ARG A 53 -6.54 12.25 5.68
CA ARG A 53 -5.22 12.60 6.26
C ARG A 53 -4.16 11.59 5.84
N THR A 54 -2.93 12.07 5.66
CA THR A 54 -1.80 11.28 5.16
C THR A 54 -0.56 11.37 6.05
N ASP A 55 -0.67 12.01 7.22
CA ASP A 55 0.44 12.16 8.16
C ASP A 55 0.64 10.90 9.02
N VAL A 56 1.92 10.63 9.30
CA VAL A 56 2.37 9.44 10.03
C VAL A 56 1.79 9.38 11.45
N GLU A 57 1.73 10.53 12.13
CA GLU A 57 1.32 10.60 13.53
C GLU A 57 -0.16 10.33 13.71
N THR A 58 -1.00 10.88 12.83
CA THR A 58 -2.42 10.49 12.76
C THR A 58 -2.56 9.00 12.46
N PHE A 59 -1.83 8.46 11.47
CA PHE A 59 -1.95 7.04 11.12
C PHE A 59 -1.65 6.14 12.32
N LYS A 60 -0.54 6.39 13.03
CA LYS A 60 -0.17 5.64 14.24
C LYS A 60 -1.21 5.77 15.37
N ALA A 61 -1.82 6.94 15.52
CA ALA A 61 -2.80 7.18 16.57
C ALA A 61 -4.19 6.58 16.27
N CYS A 62 -4.54 6.48 14.99
CA CYS A 62 -5.90 6.15 14.55
C CYS A 62 -6.05 4.71 14.07
N VAL A 63 -5.08 4.17 13.34
CA VAL A 63 -5.19 2.85 12.70
C VAL A 63 -4.63 1.78 13.62
N PRO A 64 -5.44 0.78 14.04
CA PRO A 64 -4.97 -0.26 14.94
C PRO A 64 -4.06 -1.28 14.25
N ILE A 65 -3.23 -1.93 15.05
CA ILE A 65 -2.54 -3.16 14.65
C ILE A 65 -3.56 -4.30 14.72
N VAL A 66 -3.73 -5.01 13.62
CA VAL A 66 -4.76 -6.04 13.44
C VAL A 66 -4.17 -7.35 12.92
N SER A 67 -4.92 -8.43 13.11
CA SER A 67 -4.63 -9.78 12.61
C SER A 67 -5.32 -10.03 11.27
N HIS A 68 -5.02 -11.17 10.63
CA HIS A 68 -5.71 -11.55 9.38
C HIS A 68 -7.21 -11.73 9.58
N SER A 69 -7.65 -12.35 10.68
CA SER A 69 -9.07 -12.63 10.92
C SER A 69 -9.92 -11.37 11.03
N ASP A 70 -9.32 -10.24 11.41
CA ASP A 70 -10.00 -8.95 11.43
C ASP A 70 -10.35 -8.44 10.01
N PHE A 71 -9.67 -8.97 8.98
CA PHE A 71 -9.92 -8.63 7.58
C PHE A 71 -10.89 -9.58 6.86
N ASP A 72 -11.20 -10.74 7.42
CA ASP A 72 -12.05 -11.76 6.79
C ASP A 72 -13.39 -11.20 6.26
N PRO A 73 -14.11 -10.32 6.99
CA PRO A 73 -15.37 -9.75 6.48
C PRO A 73 -15.18 -8.88 5.23
N TYR A 74 -14.07 -8.15 5.14
CA TYR A 74 -13.76 -7.32 3.98
C TYR A 74 -13.28 -8.17 2.80
N ILE A 75 -12.42 -9.16 3.06
CA ILE A 75 -11.91 -10.08 2.04
C ILE A 75 -13.07 -10.86 1.43
N GLN A 76 -14.00 -11.36 2.25
CA GLN A 76 -15.12 -12.13 1.74
C GLN A 76 -16.04 -11.30 0.83
N ARG A 77 -16.30 -10.04 1.18
CA ARG A 77 -17.03 -9.12 0.29
C ARG A 77 -16.33 -8.92 -1.05
N ILE A 78 -15.00 -8.77 -1.05
CA ILE A 78 -14.22 -8.63 -2.29
C ILE A 78 -14.32 -9.91 -3.13
N VAL A 79 -14.21 -11.09 -2.51
CA VAL A 79 -14.36 -12.40 -3.17
C VAL A 79 -15.76 -12.58 -3.76
N ASP A 80 -16.79 -12.13 -3.05
CA ASP A 80 -18.19 -12.18 -3.49
C ASP A 80 -18.51 -11.17 -4.61
N GLY A 81 -17.53 -10.34 -5.01
CA GLY A 81 -17.62 -9.42 -6.15
C GLY A 81 -17.94 -7.97 -5.80
N ASP A 82 -17.83 -7.57 -4.53
CA ASP A 82 -17.95 -6.16 -4.13
C ASP A 82 -16.74 -5.37 -4.66
N ILE A 83 -17.00 -4.48 -5.62
CA ILE A 83 -16.00 -3.61 -6.27
C ILE A 83 -15.90 -2.23 -5.61
N SER A 84 -16.61 -1.99 -4.51
CA SER A 84 -16.50 -0.73 -3.76
C SER A 84 -15.10 -0.59 -3.14
N PRO A 85 -14.64 0.64 -2.84
CA PRO A 85 -13.31 0.84 -2.26
C PRO A 85 -13.31 0.43 -0.77
N ILE A 86 -13.20 -0.87 -0.51
CA ILE A 86 -13.25 -1.43 0.86
C ILE A 86 -11.90 -1.28 1.56
N LEU A 87 -10.86 -1.94 1.01
CA LEU A 87 -9.48 -1.92 1.52
C LEU A 87 -8.56 -1.07 0.65
N THR A 88 -8.78 -1.09 -0.67
CA THR A 88 -7.95 -0.41 -1.66
C THR A 88 -8.77 0.59 -2.48
N GLY A 89 -8.18 1.72 -2.84
CA GLY A 89 -8.81 2.71 -3.72
C GLY A 89 -8.91 2.25 -5.18
N LYS A 90 -8.10 1.25 -5.56
CA LYS A 90 -8.16 0.57 -6.86
C LYS A 90 -8.79 -0.81 -6.72
N PRO A 91 -9.51 -1.32 -7.73
CA PRO A 91 -10.09 -2.66 -7.70
C PRO A 91 -9.04 -3.77 -7.48
N VAL A 92 -9.36 -4.75 -6.65
CA VAL A 92 -8.55 -5.96 -6.45
C VAL A 92 -8.74 -6.90 -7.64
N GLN A 93 -7.65 -7.22 -8.34
CA GLN A 93 -7.72 -8.01 -9.58
C GLN A 93 -7.49 -9.51 -9.36
N ALA A 94 -6.79 -9.87 -8.29
CA ALA A 94 -6.48 -11.25 -7.95
C ALA A 94 -6.23 -11.35 -6.45
N ILE A 95 -6.52 -12.51 -5.88
CA ILE A 95 -6.19 -12.86 -4.50
C ILE A 95 -5.22 -14.04 -4.58
N SER A 96 -4.06 -13.90 -3.93
CA SER A 96 -3.11 -15.00 -3.80
C SER A 96 -3.45 -15.78 -2.53
N LEU A 97 -3.76 -17.05 -2.69
CA LEU A 97 -3.87 -18.00 -1.58
C LEU A 97 -2.45 -18.49 -1.27
N ARG A 98 -2.02 -18.34 -0.03
CA ARG A 98 -0.80 -18.97 0.50
C ARG A 98 -1.17 -20.23 1.27
#